data_AF-A0A9P0Z798-F1
#
_entry.id   AF-A0A9P0Z798-F1
#
_cell.length_a   1.000
_cell.length_b   1.000
_cell.length_c   1.000
_cell.angle_alpha   90.00
_cell.angle_beta   90.00
_cell.angle_gamma   90.00
#
_symmetry.space_group_name_H-M   'P 1'
#
loop_
_entity.id
_entity.type
_entity.pdbx_description
1 polymer ?
#
loop_
_entity_poly.entity_id
_entity_poly.type
_entity_poly.pdbx_seq_one_letter_code
_entity_poly.pdbx_strand_id
1 'polypeptide(L)'
;MRLLLKQVGDRATWEYPFAVAGINVSFMLIQMLDLCSAKPRCLPGINFVKLLAEDEDAFDVLYCIAFAMMDAQWLAMHASYMDFNDVLQVTRLQLERELSLEDINRMTDLPAYNLV
;
A
#
# COMPACT_ATOMS: atom_id res chain seq x y z
N MET A 1 12.78 -6.78 -2.23
CA MET A 1 12.04 -7.39 -1.08
C MET A 1 12.90 -7.41 0.19
N ARG A 2 13.18 -6.24 0.78
CA ARG A 2 13.90 -6.09 2.07
C ARG A 2 13.00 -6.28 3.31
N LEU A 3 11.68 -6.45 3.10
CA LEU A 3 10.68 -6.61 4.17
C LEU A 3 10.80 -7.94 4.93
N LEU A 4 11.27 -9.01 4.30
CA LEU A 4 11.41 -10.34 4.90
C LEU A 4 12.65 -10.48 5.79
N LEU A 5 13.68 -9.67 5.55
CA LEU A 5 14.96 -9.73 6.25
C LEU A 5 15.17 -8.41 6.99
N LYS A 6 14.45 -8.23 8.10
CA LYS A 6 14.60 -7.10 9.03
C LYS A 6 15.94 -7.18 9.78
N GLN A 7 17.06 -6.97 9.09
CA GLN A 7 18.42 -7.02 9.66
C GLN A 7 18.93 -5.66 10.19
N VAL A 8 18.07 -4.67 10.42
CA VAL A 8 18.52 -3.33 10.86
C VAL A 8 17.76 -2.86 12.10
N GLY A 9 18.50 -2.81 13.23
CA GLY A 9 18.20 -2.01 14.42
C GLY A 9 17.17 -2.59 15.39
N ASP A 10 16.99 -1.88 16.50
CA ASP A 10 16.08 -2.14 17.64
C ASP A 10 14.59 -2.06 17.25
N ARG A 11 14.22 -2.67 16.11
CA ARG A 11 12.85 -2.71 15.58
C ARG A 11 11.94 -3.62 16.38
N ALA A 12 12.50 -4.49 17.24
CA ALA A 12 11.76 -5.47 18.05
C ALA A 12 10.68 -4.83 18.94
N THR A 13 10.85 -3.57 19.37
CA THR A 13 9.87 -2.85 20.22
C THR A 13 8.69 -2.29 19.43
N TRP A 14 8.84 -2.13 18.10
CA TRP A 14 7.87 -1.47 17.21
C TRP A 14 7.34 -2.44 16.17
N GLU A 15 7.33 -3.75 16.45
CA GLU A 15 6.87 -4.72 15.45
C GLU A 15 5.36 -4.86 15.44
N TYR A 16 4.74 -4.41 14.36
CA TYR A 16 3.40 -4.87 14.03
C TYR A 16 3.43 -6.35 13.60
N PRO A 17 2.37 -7.14 13.86
CA PRO A 17 2.32 -8.52 13.43
C PRO A 17 2.27 -8.60 11.89
N PHE A 18 3.34 -9.12 11.28
CA PHE A 18 3.53 -9.08 9.82
C PHE A 18 2.37 -9.73 9.03
N ALA A 19 1.88 -10.90 9.49
CA ALA A 19 0.78 -11.58 8.84
C ALA A 19 -0.54 -10.79 8.94
N VAL A 20 -0.79 -10.15 10.09
CA VAL A 20 -1.98 -9.29 10.29
C VAL A 20 -1.89 -8.06 9.40
N ALA A 21 -0.72 -7.45 9.28
CA ALA A 21 -0.47 -6.39 8.31
C ALA A 21 -0.77 -6.81 6.87
N GLY A 22 -0.26 -7.97 6.44
CA GLY A 22 -0.50 -8.46 5.08
C GLY A 22 -1.99 -8.62 4.77
N ILE A 23 -2.74 -9.26 5.68
CA ILE A 23 -4.19 -9.45 5.51
C ILE A 23 -4.91 -8.11 5.41
N ASN A 24 -4.59 -7.15 6.28
CA ASN A 24 -5.26 -5.86 6.30
C ASN A 24 -4.89 -4.98 5.11
N VAL A 25 -3.62 -4.98 4.66
CA VAL A 25 -3.21 -4.29 3.43
C VAL A 25 -3.94 -4.86 2.22
N SER A 26 -4.02 -6.19 2.09
CA SER A 26 -4.80 -6.83 1.03
C SER A 26 -6.27 -6.40 1.05
N PHE A 27 -6.90 -6.44 2.22
CA PHE A 27 -8.30 -6.05 2.37
C PHE A 27 -8.52 -4.56 2.04
N MET A 28 -7.64 -3.69 2.53
CA MET A 28 -7.65 -2.27 2.25
C MET A 28 -7.56 -2.00 0.75
N LEU A 29 -6.64 -2.63 0.03
CA LEU A 29 -6.49 -2.46 -1.42
C LEU A 29 -7.75 -2.90 -2.18
N ILE A 30 -8.29 -4.08 -1.86
CA ILE A 30 -9.51 -4.60 -2.49
C ILE A 30 -10.68 -3.62 -2.32
N GLN A 31 -10.86 -3.09 -1.12
CA GLN A 31 -11.93 -2.13 -0.84
C GLN A 31 -11.70 -0.75 -1.47
N MET A 32 -10.48 -0.23 -1.34
CA MET A 32 -10.08 1.09 -1.84
C MET A 32 -10.25 1.19 -3.36
N LEU A 33 -9.91 0.12 -4.07
CA LEU A 33 -9.96 0.03 -5.53
C LEU A 33 -11.31 -0.49 -6.07
N ASP A 34 -12.26 -0.83 -5.19
CA ASP A 34 -13.59 -1.36 -5.56
C ASP A 34 -13.51 -2.62 -6.45
N LEU A 35 -12.54 -3.52 -6.20
CA LEU A 35 -12.25 -4.68 -7.05
C LEU A 35 -13.33 -5.77 -7.04
N CYS A 36 -14.21 -5.78 -6.03
CA CYS A 36 -15.33 -6.72 -5.98
C CYS A 36 -16.54 -6.25 -6.80
N SER A 37 -16.53 -5.01 -7.31
CA SER A 37 -17.59 -4.50 -8.18
C SER A 37 -17.33 -4.93 -9.63
N ALA A 38 -18.41 -5.07 -10.43
CA ALA A 38 -18.28 -5.39 -11.86
C ALA A 38 -17.41 -4.37 -12.63
N LYS A 39 -17.39 -3.12 -12.15
CA LYS A 39 -16.48 -2.06 -12.59
C LYS A 39 -16.19 -1.13 -11.41
N PRO A 40 -14.94 -0.68 -11.19
CA PRO A 40 -14.63 0.29 -10.14
C PRO A 40 -15.39 1.60 -10.35
N ARG A 41 -15.92 2.15 -9.25
CA ARG A 41 -16.67 3.42 -9.26
C ARG A 41 -15.85 4.61 -8.75
N CYS A 42 -14.69 4.35 -8.15
CA CYS A 42 -13.77 5.37 -7.64
C CYS A 42 -12.64 5.63 -8.64
N LEU A 43 -12.11 6.87 -8.65
CA LEU A 43 -11.02 7.26 -9.54
C LEU A 43 -9.74 6.41 -9.35
N PRO A 44 -9.26 6.13 -8.11
CA PRO A 44 -8.11 5.24 -7.91
C PRO A 44 -8.31 3.85 -8.52
N GLY A 45 -9.49 3.26 -8.33
CA GLY A 45 -9.82 1.95 -8.89
C GLY A 45 -9.89 1.96 -10.41
N ILE A 46 -10.49 3.00 -11.00
CA ILE A 46 -10.54 3.18 -12.46
C ILE A 46 -9.13 3.30 -13.05
N ASN A 47 -8.26 4.10 -12.43
CA ASN A 47 -6.89 4.28 -12.88
C ASN A 47 -6.07 3.00 -12.70
N PHE A 48 -6.20 2.33 -11.55
CA PHE A 48 -5.52 1.06 -11.31
C PHE A 48 -5.89 -0.02 -12.33
N VAL A 49 -7.17 -0.17 -12.69
CA VAL A 49 -7.58 -1.16 -13.70
C VAL A 49 -6.96 -0.85 -15.09
N LYS A 50 -6.72 0.42 -15.42
CA LYS A 50 -5.97 0.76 -16.64
C LYS A 50 -4.51 0.31 -16.54
N LEU A 51 -3.85 0.57 -15.41
CA LEU A 51 -2.47 0.13 -15.18
C LEU A 51 -2.35 -1.39 -15.24
N LEU A 52 -3.30 -2.11 -14.62
CA LEU A 52 -3.36 -3.57 -14.63
C LEU A 52 -3.60 -4.15 -16.04
N ALA A 53 -4.27 -3.41 -16.92
CA ALA A 53 -4.45 -3.84 -18.31
C ALA A 53 -3.14 -3.78 -19.12
N GLU A 54 -2.19 -2.93 -18.72
CA GLU A 54 -0.88 -2.77 -19.35
C GLU A 54 0.20 -3.66 -18.71
N ASP A 55 0.04 -4.04 -17.44
CA ASP A 55 1.01 -4.79 -16.65
C ASP A 55 0.31 -5.79 -15.71
N GLU A 56 0.47 -7.08 -15.98
CA GLU A 56 -0.15 -8.16 -15.19
C GLU A 56 0.35 -8.21 -13.73
N ASP A 57 1.58 -7.75 -13.49
CA ASP A 57 2.20 -7.70 -12.17
C ASP A 57 1.81 -6.42 -11.39
N ALA A 58 0.99 -5.53 -11.97
CA ALA A 58 0.67 -4.23 -11.36
C ALA A 58 0.08 -4.36 -9.95
N PHE A 59 -0.71 -5.40 -9.68
CA PHE A 59 -1.26 -5.65 -8.34
C PHE A 59 -0.17 -6.05 -7.34
N ASP A 60 0.77 -6.92 -7.73
CA ASP A 60 1.87 -7.35 -6.87
C ASP A 60 2.81 -6.17 -6.54
N VAL A 61 3.07 -5.33 -7.53
CA VAL A 61 3.83 -4.08 -7.34
C VAL A 61 3.08 -3.13 -6.40
N LEU A 62 1.77 -2.91 -6.62
CA LEU A 62 0.96 -2.06 -5.75
C LEU A 62 0.95 -2.57 -4.31
N TYR A 63 0.83 -3.88 -4.12
CA TYR A 63 0.87 -4.51 -2.81
C TYR A 63 2.21 -4.24 -2.10
N CYS A 64 3.33 -4.36 -2.82
CA CYS A 64 4.65 -4.05 -2.28
C CYS A 64 4.78 -2.56 -1.88
N ILE A 65 4.30 -1.65 -2.74
CA ILE A 65 4.27 -0.20 -2.45
C ILE A 65 3.43 0.08 -1.20
N ALA A 66 2.21 -0.47 -1.14
CA ALA A 66 1.29 -0.25 -0.02
C ALA A 66 1.90 -0.73 1.30
N PHE A 67 2.55 -1.90 1.29
CA PHE A 67 3.19 -2.44 2.48
C PHE A 67 4.42 -1.64 2.90
N ALA A 68 5.25 -1.21 1.94
CA ALA A 68 6.42 -0.37 2.22
C ALA A 68 6.01 1.01 2.75
N MET A 69 4.94 1.61 2.22
CA MET A 69 4.36 2.85 2.71
C MET A 69 3.81 2.70 4.13
N MET A 70 3.12 1.58 4.42
CA MET A 70 2.63 1.27 5.76
C MET A 70 3.80 1.14 6.77
N ASP A 71 4.88 0.41 6.42
CA ASP A 71 6.07 0.29 7.28
C ASP A 71 6.72 1.66 7.54
N ALA A 72 6.87 2.48 6.50
CA ALA A 72 7.44 3.82 6.63
C ALA A 72 6.60 4.72 7.55
N GLN A 73 5.27 4.70 7.41
CA GLN A 73 4.36 5.47 8.25
C GLN A 73 4.33 4.96 9.69
N TRP A 74 4.31 3.64 9.88
CA TRP A 74 4.40 3.02 11.20
C TRP A 74 5.64 3.50 11.97
N LEU A 75 6.80 3.49 11.31
CA LEU A 75 8.06 3.96 11.90
C LEU A 75 8.04 5.46 12.17
N ALA A 76 7.55 6.27 11.23
CA ALA A 76 7.48 7.72 11.36
C ALA A 76 6.53 8.18 12.49
N MET A 77 5.47 7.42 12.73
CA MET A 77 4.48 7.70 13.78
C MET A 77 4.91 7.18 15.15
N HIS A 78 6.01 6.43 15.25
CA HIS A 78 6.36 5.64 16.45
C HIS A 78 5.14 4.83 16.92
N ALA A 79 4.47 4.17 15.98
CA ALA A 79 3.19 3.55 16.19
C ALA A 79 3.28 2.31 17.09
N SER A 80 2.30 2.17 17.97
CA SER A 80 2.03 0.94 18.71
C SER A 80 0.95 0.13 18.00
N TYR A 81 0.71 -1.10 18.48
CA TYR A 81 -0.41 -1.93 18.01
C TYR A 81 -1.77 -1.21 18.06
N MET A 82 -1.98 -0.33 19.05
CA MET A 82 -3.25 0.40 19.17
C MET A 82 -3.45 1.39 18.02
N ASP A 83 -2.38 1.87 17.40
CA ASP A 83 -2.39 2.85 16.31
C ASP A 83 -2.48 2.18 14.93
N PHE A 84 -2.57 0.85 14.87
CA PHE A 84 -2.49 0.09 13.62
C PHE A 84 -3.55 0.50 12.60
N ASN A 85 -4.78 0.74 13.04
CA ASN A 85 -5.84 1.21 12.15
C ASN A 85 -5.59 2.63 11.63
N ASP A 86 -5.00 3.50 12.47
CA ASP A 86 -4.66 4.87 12.07
C ASP A 86 -3.55 4.86 11.03
N VAL A 87 -2.54 4.00 11.20
CA VAL A 87 -1.47 3.78 10.20
C VAL A 87 -2.07 3.31 8.87
N LEU A 88 -2.94 2.30 8.89
CA LEU A 88 -3.60 1.83 7.66
C LEU A 88 -4.46 2.92 7.00
N GLN A 89 -5.14 3.74 7.79
CA GLN A 89 -5.94 4.85 7.26
C GLN A 89 -5.05 5.89 6.57
N VAL A 90 -3.90 6.27 7.14
CA VAL A 90 -2.98 7.20 6.48
C VAL A 90 -2.30 6.57 5.26
N THR A 91 -2.04 5.26 5.26
CA THR A 91 -1.54 4.53 4.08
C THR A 91 -2.56 4.60 2.95
N ARG A 92 -3.82 4.27 3.25
CA ARG A 92 -4.92 4.31 2.29
C ARG A 92 -5.08 5.69 1.67
N LEU A 93 -5.16 6.73 2.48
CA LEU A 93 -5.38 8.10 2.01
C LEU A 93 -4.24 8.57 1.10
N GLN A 94 -3.00 8.19 1.40
CA GLN A 94 -1.86 8.52 0.56
C GLN A 94 -1.89 7.75 -0.78
N LEU A 95 -2.20 6.45 -0.77
CA LEU A 95 -2.36 5.66 -2.00
C LEU A 95 -3.50 6.16 -2.89
N GLU A 96 -4.67 6.50 -2.31
CA GLU A 96 -5.80 7.06 -3.05
C GLU A 96 -5.40 8.35 -3.78
N ARG A 97 -4.60 9.21 -3.12
CA ARG A 97 -4.07 10.44 -3.73
C ARG A 97 -3.10 10.14 -4.87
N GLU A 98 -2.12 9.27 -4.65
CA GLU A 98 -1.11 8.96 -5.67
C GLU A 98 -1.72 8.28 -6.90
N LEU A 99 -2.65 7.34 -6.72
CA LEU A 99 -3.37 6.69 -7.84
C LEU A 99 -4.35 7.61 -8.57
N SER A 100 -4.68 8.76 -7.98
CA SER A 100 -5.54 9.78 -8.60
C SER A 100 -4.75 10.85 -9.35
N LEU A 101 -3.41 10.79 -9.35
CA LEU A 101 -2.58 11.71 -10.11
C LEU A 101 -2.77 11.47 -11.63
N GLU A 102 -2.80 12.56 -12.41
CA GLU A 102 -3.10 12.50 -13.84
C GLU A 102 -1.98 11.85 -14.67
N ASP A 103 -0.73 11.89 -14.19
CA ASP A 103 0.46 11.47 -14.94
C ASP A 103 0.93 10.04 -14.64
N ILE A 104 0.12 9.22 -13.96
CA ILE A 104 0.48 7.83 -13.64
C ILE A 104 0.13 6.92 -14.81
N ASN A 105 1.16 6.46 -15.52
CA ASN A 105 1.03 5.53 -16.64
C ASN A 105 1.59 4.14 -16.31
N ARG A 106 2.43 4.03 -15.28
CA ARG A 106 3.02 2.80 -14.77
C ARG A 106 3.06 2.82 -13.26
N MET A 107 3.11 1.64 -12.64
CA MET A 107 3.27 1.50 -11.19
C MET A 107 4.57 2.16 -10.67
N THR A 108 5.60 2.23 -11.52
CA THR A 108 6.87 2.90 -11.24
C THR A 108 6.77 4.42 -11.14
N ASP A 109 5.70 5.02 -11.68
CA ASP A 109 5.51 6.47 -11.69
C ASP A 109 4.94 6.97 -10.35
N LEU A 110 4.42 6.05 -9.51
CA LEU A 110 3.94 6.38 -8.17
C LEU A 110 5.10 6.89 -7.31
N PRO A 111 4.97 8.05 -6.64
CA PRO A 111 6.00 8.56 -5.74
C PRO A 111 6.48 7.53 -4.70
N ALA A 112 5.55 6.72 -4.18
CA ALA A 112 5.84 5.68 -3.20
C ALA A 112 6.62 4.47 -3.75
N TYR A 113 6.80 4.33 -5.08
CA TYR A 113 7.64 3.28 -5.66
C TYR A 113 9.08 3.34 -5.14
N ASN A 114 9.57 4.54 -4.78
CA ASN A 114 10.90 4.73 -4.21
C ASN A 114 11.12 4.06 -2.83
N LEU A 115 10.05 3.53 -2.21
CA LEU A 115 10.12 2.83 -0.93
C LEU A 115 10.41 1.32 -1.07
N VAL A 116 10.30 0.76 -2.29
CA VAL A 116 10.35 -0.69 -2.58
C VAL A 116 11.76 -1.21 -2.87
#